data_AF-Q7XI45-F1
#
_entry.id   AF-Q7XI45-F1
#
_cell.length_a   1.000
_cell.length_b   1.000
_cell.length_c   1.000
_cell.angle_alpha   90.00
_cell.angle_beta   90.00
_cell.angle_gamma   90.00
#
_symmetry.space_group_name_H-M   'P 1'
#
loop_
_entity.id
_entity.type
_entity.pdbx_description
1 polymer ?
#
loop_
_entity_poly.entity_id
_entity_poly.type
_entity_poly.pdbx_seq_one_letter_code
_entity_poly.pdbx_strand_id
1 'polypeptide(L)'
;MGRDEMLRRSLVALAAAVVVTGVVTASVRKAAATYGFGILAIAGVLLPDWEFFDRDYSQWLTPMPASRRTAAEAAADREHDVWKFKPYPLRMAMLTTIYGFGLYKWWMYVSS
;
A
#
# COMPACT_ATOMS: atom_id res chain seq x y z
N MET A 1 14.88 3.21 -3.01
CA MET A 1 14.85 3.25 -1.53
C MET A 1 14.48 1.86 -1.04
N GLY A 2 15.07 1.38 0.05
CA GLY A 2 14.70 0.05 0.59
C GLY A 2 13.23 -0.02 1.01
N ARG A 3 12.61 -1.20 0.89
CA ARG A 3 11.22 -1.47 1.30
C ARG A 3 10.96 -1.06 2.75
N ASP A 4 11.91 -1.32 3.63
CA ASP A 4 11.80 -1.01 5.06
C ASP A 4 11.79 0.51 5.32
N GLU A 5 12.56 1.28 4.57
CA GLU A 5 12.56 2.74 4.67
C GLU A 5 11.25 3.34 4.15
N MET A 6 10.68 2.77 3.08
CA MET A 6 9.37 3.19 2.58
C MET A 6 8.26 2.89 3.59
N LEU A 7 8.25 1.69 4.16
CA LEU A 7 7.31 1.31 5.22
C LEU A 7 7.45 2.23 6.44
N ARG A 8 8.69 2.48 6.88
CA ARG A 8 8.97 3.39 8.00
C ARG A 8 8.43 4.80 7.74
N ARG A 9 8.70 5.38 6.56
CA ARG A 9 8.18 6.71 6.19
C ARG A 9 6.66 6.73 6.15
N SER A 10 6.03 5.71 5.58
CA SER A 10 4.58 5.60 5.55
C SER A 10 3.97 5.53 6.95
N LEU A 11 4.58 4.78 7.87
CA LEU A 11 4.14 4.69 9.25
C LEU A 11 4.32 6.02 10.01
N VAL A 12 5.44 6.73 9.79
CA VAL A 12 5.66 8.07 10.38
C VAL A 12 4.63 9.07 9.85
N ALA A 13 4.35 9.06 8.55
CA ALA A 13 3.33 9.91 7.94
C ALA A 13 1.93 9.57 8.48
N LEU A 14 1.61 8.28 8.67
CA LEU A 14 0.37 7.85 9.29
C LEU A 14 0.27 8.34 10.74
N ALA A 15 1.33 8.21 11.53
CA ALA A 15 1.35 8.70 12.91
C ALA A 15 1.05 10.21 12.96
N ALA A 16 1.68 10.99 12.08
CA ALA A 16 1.39 12.43 11.95
C ALA A 16 -0.09 12.68 11.58
N ALA A 17 -0.63 11.95 10.61
CA ALA A 17 -2.04 12.08 10.21
C ALA A 17 -3.01 11.74 11.35
N VAL A 18 -2.73 10.69 12.13
CA VAL A 18 -3.54 10.29 13.30
C VAL A 18 -3.53 11.38 14.37
N VAL A 19 -2.36 11.94 14.69
CA VAL A 19 -2.22 13.04 15.66
C VAL A 19 -2.97 14.29 15.17
N VAL A 20 -2.78 14.69 13.92
CA VAL A 20 -3.47 15.85 13.33
C VAL A 20 -4.99 15.66 13.37
N THR A 21 -5.49 14.50 12.92
CA THR A 21 -6.93 14.21 13.00
C THR A 21 -7.44 14.26 14.43
N GLY A 22 -6.71 13.66 15.38
CA GLY A 22 -7.09 13.66 16.80
C GLY A 22 -7.16 15.05 17.40
N VAL A 23 -6.18 15.91 17.12
CA VAL A 23 -6.11 17.29 17.63
C VAL A 23 -7.18 18.17 16.99
N VAL A 24 -7.30 18.15 15.65
CA VAL A 24 -8.24 19.00 14.91
C VAL A 24 -9.69 18.63 15.21
N THR A 25 -9.98 17.34 15.37
CA THR A 25 -11.36 16.87 15.59
C THR A 25 -11.71 16.66 17.06
N ALA A 26 -10.75 16.84 17.97
CA ALA A 26 -10.87 16.54 19.40
C ALA A 26 -11.50 15.16 19.70
N SER A 27 -11.29 14.17 18.82
CA SER A 27 -11.99 12.89 18.85
C SER A 27 -11.03 11.71 18.67
N VAL A 28 -10.87 10.93 19.74
CA VAL A 28 -10.09 9.69 19.73
C VAL A 28 -10.69 8.67 18.76
N ARG A 29 -12.02 8.67 18.56
CA ARG A 29 -12.69 7.75 17.63
C ARG A 29 -12.28 8.04 16.18
N LYS A 30 -12.21 9.30 15.79
CA LYS A 30 -11.74 9.71 14.45
C LYS A 30 -10.26 9.45 14.26
N ALA A 31 -9.45 9.63 15.30
CA ALA A 31 -8.04 9.25 15.30
C ALA A 31 -7.86 7.74 15.09
N ALA A 32 -8.61 6.90 15.82
CA ALA A 32 -8.59 5.44 15.67
C ALA A 32 -9.06 4.98 14.28
N ALA A 33 -10.10 5.61 13.73
CA ALA A 33 -10.54 5.36 12.36
C ALA A 33 -9.46 5.71 11.32
N THR A 34 -8.75 6.82 11.52
CA THR A 34 -7.62 7.23 10.67
C THR A 34 -6.47 6.24 10.74
N TYR A 35 -6.15 5.75 11.95
CA TYR A 35 -5.15 4.71 12.14
C TYR A 35 -5.55 3.43 11.41
N GLY A 36 -6.77 2.93 11.63
CA GLY A 36 -7.27 1.72 10.98
C GLY A 36 -7.26 1.83 9.45
N PHE A 37 -7.80 2.92 8.92
CA PHE A 37 -7.78 3.19 7.48
C PHE A 37 -6.35 3.25 6.93
N GLY A 38 -5.45 3.98 7.60
CA GLY A 38 -4.06 4.12 7.15
C GLY A 38 -3.29 2.81 7.18
N ILE A 39 -3.46 1.98 8.21
CA ILE A 39 -2.84 0.65 8.26
C ILE A 39 -3.35 -0.22 7.11
N LEU A 40 -4.66 -0.24 6.86
CA LEU A 40 -5.24 -0.98 5.72
C LEU A 40 -4.72 -0.47 4.37
N ALA A 41 -4.58 0.84 4.21
CA ALA A 41 -4.04 1.45 3.00
C ALA A 41 -2.56 1.07 2.79
N ILE A 42 -1.73 1.19 3.83
CA ILE A 42 -0.31 0.81 3.78
C ILE A 42 -0.17 -0.69 3.52
N ALA A 43 -0.91 -1.52 4.25
CA ALA A 43 -0.92 -2.97 4.06
C ALA A 43 -1.32 -3.32 2.64
N GLY A 44 -2.43 -2.77 2.16
CA GLY A 44 -2.95 -3.03 0.82
C GLY A 44 -2.04 -2.58 -0.31
N VAL A 45 -1.12 -1.63 -0.09
CA VAL A 45 -0.21 -1.11 -1.13
C VAL A 45 1.21 -1.70 -1.04
N LEU A 46 1.76 -1.88 0.16
CA LEU A 46 3.17 -2.23 0.35
C LEU A 46 3.43 -3.71 0.63
N LEU A 47 2.45 -4.46 1.16
CA LEU A 47 2.66 -5.87 1.54
C LEU A 47 2.46 -6.85 0.37
N PRO A 48 1.48 -6.68 -0.54
CA PRO A 48 1.29 -7.61 -1.64
C PRO A 48 2.52 -7.68 -2.53
N ASP A 49 2.92 -8.91 -2.87
CA ASP A 49 3.84 -9.15 -3.98
C ASP A 49 3.08 -8.91 -5.29
N TRP A 50 3.10 -7.67 -5.78
CA TRP A 50 2.39 -7.30 -7.00
C TRP A 50 2.86 -8.07 -8.23
N GLU A 51 4.12 -8.49 -8.25
CA GLU A 51 4.65 -9.32 -9.33
C GLU A 51 4.05 -10.73 -9.30
N PHE A 52 3.80 -11.28 -8.10
CA PHE A 52 3.08 -12.55 -7.96
C PHE A 52 1.67 -12.48 -8.55
N PHE A 53 0.95 -11.39 -8.30
CA PHE A 53 -0.43 -11.21 -8.76
C PHE A 53 -0.56 -10.74 -10.22
N ASP A 54 0.53 -10.38 -10.87
CA ASP A 54 0.56 -10.07 -12.31
C ASP A 54 0.41 -11.32 -13.19
N ARG A 55 0.49 -12.52 -12.59
CA ARG A 55 0.29 -13.80 -13.27
C ARG A 55 -1.18 -14.01 -13.59
N ASP A 56 -1.42 -14.91 -14.54
CA ASP A 56 -2.76 -15.44 -14.78
C ASP A 56 -3.37 -15.97 -13.47
N TYR A 57 -4.66 -15.72 -13.28
CA TYR A 57 -5.42 -16.11 -12.08
C TYR A 57 -5.33 -17.62 -11.80
N SER A 58 -5.20 -18.45 -12.85
CA SER A 58 -5.01 -19.91 -12.72
C SER A 58 -3.69 -20.29 -12.03
N GLN A 59 -2.72 -19.39 -12.05
CA GLN A 59 -1.38 -19.60 -11.51
C GLN A 59 -1.21 -19.07 -10.08
N TRP A 60 -2.17 -18.32 -9.53
CA TRP A 60 -2.06 -17.73 -8.18
C TRP A 60 -2.01 -18.78 -7.07
N LEU A 61 -2.52 -20.00 -7.32
CA LEU A 61 -2.45 -21.11 -6.37
C LEU A 61 -1.20 -21.99 -6.57
N THR A 62 -0.36 -21.67 -7.56
CA THR A 62 0.88 -22.40 -7.83
C THR A 62 2.09 -21.62 -7.32
N PRO A 63 3.07 -22.30 -6.68
CA PRO A 63 4.26 -21.63 -6.18
C PRO A 63 5.01 -20.93 -7.30
N MET A 64 5.55 -19.75 -7.01
CA MET A 64 6.36 -19.01 -7.98
C MET A 64 7.65 -19.79 -8.28
N PRO A 65 8.00 -20.05 -9.55
CA PRO A 65 9.23 -20.74 -9.89
C PRO A 65 10.45 -19.95 -9.41
N ALA A 66 11.35 -20.61 -8.66
CA ALA A 66 12.53 -20.00 -8.07
C ALA A 66 13.50 -19.40 -9.10
N SER A 67 13.53 -19.95 -10.32
CA SER A 67 14.34 -19.43 -11.43
C SER A 67 13.97 -18.00 -11.85
N ARG A 68 12.72 -17.58 -11.60
CA ARG A 68 12.31 -16.20 -11.84
C ARG A 68 12.66 -15.30 -10.67
N ARG A 69 12.71 -15.78 -9.41
CA ARG A 69 13.17 -14.97 -8.27
C ARG A 69 14.60 -14.47 -8.46
N THR A 70 15.52 -15.33 -8.91
CA THR A 70 16.90 -14.91 -9.18
C THR A 70 17.00 -13.96 -10.38
N ALA A 71 16.22 -14.18 -11.44
CA ALA A 71 16.17 -13.27 -12.58
C ALA A 71 15.52 -11.92 -12.23
N ALA A 72 14.48 -11.94 -11.38
CA ALA A 72 13.78 -10.76 -10.88
C ALA A 72 14.61 -10.02 -9.83
N GLU A 73 15.36 -10.70 -8.96
CA GLU A 73 16.35 -10.09 -8.06
C GLU A 73 17.48 -9.43 -8.87
N ALA A 74 18.01 -10.12 -9.89
CA ALA A 74 19.04 -9.59 -10.78
C ALA A 74 18.53 -8.47 -11.72
N ALA A 75 17.21 -8.40 -11.96
CA ALA A 75 16.56 -7.30 -12.66
C ALA A 75 16.21 -6.15 -11.70
N ALA A 76 15.77 -6.45 -10.47
CA ALA A 76 15.40 -5.49 -9.44
C ALA A 76 16.59 -4.65 -8.98
N ASP A 77 17.78 -5.26 -8.94
CA ASP A 77 19.03 -4.53 -8.66
C ASP A 77 19.38 -3.51 -9.77
N ARG A 78 18.94 -3.79 -11.01
CA ARG A 78 19.14 -2.89 -12.17
C ARG A 78 17.99 -1.90 -12.38
N GLU A 79 16.77 -2.23 -12.00
CA GLU A 79 15.54 -1.48 -12.29
C GLU A 79 14.93 -0.77 -11.08
N HIS A 80 15.70 -0.55 -10.01
CA HIS A 80 15.26 0.11 -8.77
C HIS A 80 14.70 1.55 -8.94
N ASP A 81 14.71 2.11 -10.15
CA ASP A 81 13.95 3.32 -10.52
C ASP A 81 12.73 3.08 -11.43
N VAL A 82 12.69 2.02 -12.24
CA VAL A 82 11.61 1.77 -13.23
C VAL A 82 10.40 1.06 -12.60
N TRP A 83 10.64 0.17 -11.62
CA TRP A 83 9.60 -0.58 -10.91
C TRP A 83 8.51 0.30 -10.27
N LYS A 84 8.80 1.58 -9.96
CA LYS A 84 7.83 2.50 -9.37
C LYS A 84 6.61 2.73 -10.26
N PHE A 85 6.77 2.62 -11.58
CA PHE A 85 5.72 2.93 -12.56
C PHE A 85 5.15 1.72 -13.30
N LYS A 86 5.63 0.49 -13.02
CA LYS A 86 5.07 -0.70 -13.71
C LYS A 86 3.59 -0.87 -13.30
N PRO A 87 2.64 -0.76 -14.25
CA PRO A 87 1.23 -0.80 -13.93
C PRO A 87 0.79 -2.24 -13.73
N TYR A 88 0.86 -2.74 -12.50
CA TYR A 88 0.22 -4.00 -12.14
C TYR A 88 -1.29 -3.77 -12.04
N PRO A 89 -2.13 -4.49 -12.80
CA PRO A 89 -3.57 -4.22 -12.87
C PRO A 89 -4.24 -4.34 -11.50
N LEU A 90 -3.87 -5.34 -10.71
CA LEU A 90 -4.40 -5.51 -9.35
C LEU A 90 -3.95 -4.39 -8.41
N ARG A 91 -2.70 -3.92 -8.54
CA ARG A 91 -2.21 -2.76 -7.77
C ARG A 91 -3.01 -1.52 -8.10
N MET A 92 -3.31 -1.29 -9.37
CA MET A 92 -4.10 -0.13 -9.81
C MET A 92 -5.55 -0.22 -9.31
N ALA A 93 -6.16 -1.40 -9.35
CA ALA A 93 -7.49 -1.63 -8.77
C ALA A 93 -7.49 -1.35 -7.26
N MET A 94 -6.47 -1.82 -6.54
CA MET A 94 -6.32 -1.61 -5.11
C MET A 94 -6.11 -0.12 -4.77
N LEU A 95 -5.20 0.55 -5.49
CA LEU A 95 -4.94 1.99 -5.34
C LEU A 95 -6.21 2.81 -5.62
N THR A 96 -6.94 2.50 -6.68
CA THR A 96 -8.19 3.19 -7.03
C THR A 96 -9.24 3.00 -5.95
N THR A 97 -9.36 1.81 -5.40
CA THR A 97 -10.31 1.52 -4.31
C THR A 97 -9.95 2.27 -3.03
N ILE A 98 -8.67 2.23 -2.63
CA ILE A 98 -8.17 2.90 -1.42
C ILE A 98 -8.31 4.42 -1.55
N TYR A 99 -7.77 5.01 -2.62
CA TYR A 99 -7.65 6.47 -2.76
C TYR A 99 -8.89 7.12 -3.36
N GLY A 100 -9.70 6.39 -4.12
CA GLY A 100 -10.97 6.88 -4.64
C GLY A 100 -12.09 6.73 -3.62
N PHE A 101 -12.49 5.48 -3.34
CA PHE A 101 -13.65 5.21 -2.49
C PHE A 101 -13.33 5.27 -0.99
N GLY A 102 -12.26 4.58 -0.56
CA GLY A 102 -11.88 4.48 0.85
C GLY A 102 -11.55 5.85 1.46
N LEU A 103 -10.70 6.62 0.77
CA LEU A 103 -10.31 7.96 1.19
C LEU A 103 -11.51 8.92 1.23
N TYR A 104 -12.40 8.87 0.23
CA TYR A 104 -13.62 9.66 0.23
C TYR A 104 -14.53 9.34 1.44
N LYS A 105 -14.74 8.05 1.71
CA LYS A 105 -15.55 7.61 2.86
C LYS A 105 -14.92 8.02 4.20
N TRP A 106 -13.61 7.87 4.33
CA TRP A 106 -12.86 8.31 5.51
C TRP A 106 -12.95 9.82 5.69
N TRP A 107 -12.76 10.59 4.62
CA TRP A 107 -12.85 12.05 4.65
C TRP A 107 -14.21 12.52 5.15
N MET A 108 -15.29 11.99 4.57
CA MET A 108 -16.66 12.30 4.99
C MET A 108 -16.91 11.99 6.47
N TYR A 109 -16.32 10.91 7.00
CA TYR A 109 -16.43 10.56 8.41
C TYR A 109 -15.64 11.50 9.33
N VAL A 110 -14.44 11.88 8.92
CA VAL A 110 -13.58 12.79 9.70
C VAL A 110 -14.14 14.21 9.72
N SER A 111 -14.71 14.67 8.61
CA SER A 111 -15.30 16.01 8.47
C SER A 111 -16.71 16.14 9.05
N SER A 112 -17.39 15.03 9.38
CA SER A 112 -18.72 15.02 10.00
C SER A 112 -18.63 15.09 11.50
#